data_AF-A0A9D5X495-F1
#
_entry.id   AF-A0A9D5X495-F1
#
_cell.length_a   1.000
_cell.length_b   1.000
_cell.length_c   1.000
_cell.angle_alpha   90.00
_cell.angle_beta   90.00
_cell.angle_gamma   90.00
#
_symmetry.space_group_name_H-M   'P 1'
#
loop_
_entity.id
_entity.type
_entity.pdbx_description
1 polymer ?
#
loop_
_entity_poly.entity_id
_entity_poly.type
_entity_poly.pdbx_seq_one_letter_code
_entity_poly.pdbx_strand_id
1 'polypeptide(L)'
;MGAETTNAATTTETAEETKQAQAPAVDGEGANKDAATTQTEPKQDNKQQPKYTDADVDEIVSKRLAKWEKQQAAKVEEAAKLAEMNAQQKAEYERDKVQKELDEYKRRDTVNAMVAESRRQLSEQGIAVSDDILARLVGETAEETKASVDAFSTAFTAAVEDAVKKQLAGKAPAAGVATKTMTKEEILAIKDPIARQAAIRDNIGLFI
;
A
#
# COMPACT_ATOMS: atom_id res chain seq x y z
N MET A 1 -40.63 -30.17 -12.27
CA MET A 1 -40.63 -30.01 -10.80
C MET A 1 -39.94 -28.68 -10.56
N GLY A 2 -40.65 -27.56 -10.54
CA GLY A 2 -41.65 -27.20 -9.53
C GLY A 2 -40.92 -26.28 -8.54
N ALA A 3 -41.10 -24.95 -8.66
CA ALA A 3 -41.94 -24.13 -7.78
C ALA A 3 -41.27 -23.93 -6.40
N GLU A 4 -41.10 -22.76 -5.77
CA GLU A 4 -41.80 -21.46 -5.73
C GLU A 4 -40.84 -20.46 -5.04
N THR A 5 -40.68 -19.22 -5.53
CA THR A 5 -41.37 -17.99 -5.09
C THR A 5 -41.04 -17.54 -3.66
N THR A 6 -40.38 -16.38 -3.49
CA THR A 6 -40.94 -15.24 -2.74
C THR A 6 -40.06 -13.98 -2.83
N ASN A 7 -40.63 -12.97 -3.50
CA ASN A 7 -40.35 -11.56 -3.30
C ASN A 7 -40.85 -11.13 -1.91
N ALA A 8 -40.13 -10.21 -1.26
CA ALA A 8 -40.72 -9.33 -0.25
C ALA A 8 -40.25 -7.90 -0.50
N ALA A 9 -41.15 -7.12 -1.10
CA ALA A 9 -41.14 -5.67 -1.11
C ALA A 9 -41.93 -5.15 0.11
N THR A 10 -41.47 -4.05 0.71
CA THR A 10 -42.20 -3.10 1.59
C THR A 10 -41.20 -1.94 1.73
N THR A 11 -41.33 -0.72 1.18
CA THR A 11 -42.44 0.24 0.97
C THR A 11 -43.14 0.68 2.25
N THR A 12 -42.68 1.80 2.80
CA THR A 12 -43.42 2.90 3.43
C THR A 12 -42.49 4.12 3.31
N GLU A 13 -42.65 5.05 2.37
CA GLU A 13 -43.71 6.04 2.19
C GLU A 13 -43.82 7.03 3.38
N THR A 14 -43.27 8.23 3.19
CA THR A 14 -43.84 9.50 3.67
C THR A 14 -43.33 10.61 2.74
N ALA A 15 -44.17 11.01 1.78
CA ALA A 15 -44.19 12.36 1.18
C ALA A 15 -44.78 13.32 2.24
N GLU A 16 -44.39 14.59 2.36
CA GLU A 16 -44.63 15.80 1.54
C GLU A 16 -43.76 16.90 2.22
N GLU A 17 -43.31 18.02 1.64
CA GLU A 17 -44.02 18.96 0.78
C GLU A 17 -43.00 19.91 0.11
N THR A 18 -43.06 19.89 -1.22
CA THR A 18 -42.84 20.92 -2.25
C THR A 18 -42.50 22.36 -1.83
N LYS A 19 -41.48 22.95 -2.49
CA LYS A 19 -41.57 24.31 -3.07
C LYS A 19 -40.58 24.47 -4.23
N GLN A 20 -41.08 24.23 -5.44
CA GLN A 20 -40.41 24.50 -6.70
C GLN A 20 -40.85 25.89 -7.18
N ALA A 21 -39.88 26.78 -7.40
CA ALA A 21 -40.13 28.09 -7.99
C ALA A 21 -40.31 27.95 -9.51
N GLN A 22 -41.46 28.44 -9.96
CA GLN A 22 -42.02 28.30 -11.30
C GLN A 22 -41.48 29.40 -12.23
N ALA A 23 -41.10 29.01 -13.45
CA ALA A 23 -40.94 29.91 -14.58
C ALA A 23 -42.32 30.37 -15.09
N PRO A 24 -42.51 31.61 -15.57
CA PRO A 24 -43.75 31.98 -16.24
C PRO A 24 -43.64 31.69 -17.74
N ALA A 25 -44.52 30.79 -18.20
CA ALA A 25 -44.93 30.71 -19.60
C ALA A 25 -46.10 31.68 -19.83
N VAL A 26 -46.19 32.17 -21.06
CA VAL A 26 -47.16 33.15 -21.58
C VAL A 26 -48.45 32.48 -22.09
N ASP A 27 -49.47 33.33 -22.24
CA ASP A 27 -50.70 33.24 -23.06
C ASP A 27 -52.04 32.82 -22.41
N GLY A 28 -53.04 33.70 -22.61
CA GLY A 28 -54.37 33.26 -23.08
C GLY A 28 -55.62 33.56 -22.23
N GLU A 29 -56.14 34.78 -22.36
CA GLU A 29 -57.56 35.11 -22.61
C GLU A 29 -58.70 34.73 -21.62
N GLY A 30 -59.50 35.73 -21.21
CA GLY A 30 -60.77 35.53 -20.51
C GLY A 30 -61.43 36.82 -20.00
N ALA A 31 -62.34 37.37 -20.80
CA ALA A 31 -63.17 38.55 -20.53
C ALA A 31 -64.14 38.39 -19.33
N ASN A 32 -64.50 39.49 -18.64
CA ASN A 32 -65.87 40.06 -18.60
C ASN A 32 -66.02 41.26 -17.62
N LYS A 33 -66.29 42.44 -18.21
CA LYS A 33 -67.32 43.47 -17.91
C LYS A 33 -67.41 44.27 -16.60
N ASP A 34 -67.37 45.59 -16.87
CA ASP A 34 -68.33 46.65 -16.51
C ASP A 34 -68.41 47.15 -15.06
N ALA A 35 -67.78 48.31 -14.83
CA ALA A 35 -68.42 49.41 -14.11
C ALA A 35 -67.96 50.74 -14.73
N ALA A 36 -68.87 51.37 -15.45
CA ALA A 36 -68.71 52.69 -16.04
C ALA A 36 -68.72 53.78 -14.96
N THR A 37 -67.81 54.75 -15.05
CA THR A 37 -68.12 56.13 -14.67
C THR A 37 -67.42 57.06 -15.63
N THR A 38 -68.23 57.67 -16.48
CA THR A 38 -67.88 58.65 -17.50
C THR A 38 -67.52 59.97 -16.83
N GLN A 39 -66.35 60.52 -17.15
CA GLN A 39 -66.12 61.96 -17.07
C GLN A 39 -65.31 62.39 -18.31
N THR A 40 -65.93 63.27 -19.09
CA THR A 40 -65.55 63.75 -20.41
C THR A 40 -64.45 64.82 -20.37
N GLU A 41 -63.38 64.56 -21.15
CA GLU A 41 -62.46 65.42 -21.93
C GLU A 41 -62.10 66.85 -21.44
N PRO A 42 -60.82 67.24 -21.63
CA PRO A 42 -60.47 67.85 -22.91
C PRO A 42 -59.33 67.13 -23.63
N LYS A 43 -59.53 66.89 -24.93
CA LYS A 43 -58.47 66.54 -25.90
C LYS A 43 -57.36 67.57 -25.85
N GLN A 44 -56.18 67.12 -25.44
CA GLN A 44 -54.93 67.77 -25.75
C GLN A 44 -54.16 66.82 -26.66
N ASP A 45 -54.21 67.11 -27.97
CA ASP A 45 -53.45 66.41 -29.01
C ASP A 45 -51.96 66.60 -28.71
N ASN A 46 -51.37 65.63 -28.01
CA ASN A 46 -49.92 65.47 -27.94
C ASN A 46 -49.63 64.07 -28.45
N LYS A 47 -49.69 63.91 -29.79
CA LYS A 47 -49.14 62.75 -30.50
C LYS A 47 -47.63 62.66 -30.23
N GLN A 48 -47.27 62.14 -29.08
CA GLN A 48 -45.95 61.57 -28.85
C GLN A 48 -45.90 60.33 -29.73
N GLN A 49 -45.30 60.48 -30.90
CA GLN A 49 -45.00 59.34 -31.75
C GLN A 49 -44.19 58.32 -30.92
N PRO A 50 -44.47 57.02 -31.05
CA PRO A 50 -43.73 56.00 -30.31
C PRO A 50 -42.24 56.20 -30.56
N LYS A 51 -41.47 56.28 -29.47
CA LYS A 51 -40.03 56.61 -29.49
C LYS A 51 -39.19 55.55 -30.21
N TYR A 52 -39.79 54.39 -30.49
CA TYR A 52 -39.23 53.24 -31.20
C TYR A 52 -40.31 52.62 -32.08
N THR A 53 -39.91 52.11 -33.24
CA THR A 53 -40.76 51.26 -34.09
C THR A 53 -40.68 49.81 -33.65
N ASP A 54 -41.66 48.98 -34.01
CA ASP A 54 -41.63 47.54 -33.73
C ASP A 54 -40.36 46.88 -34.31
N ALA A 55 -39.88 47.36 -35.45
CA ALA A 55 -38.62 46.93 -36.04
C ALA A 55 -37.40 47.25 -35.16
N ASP A 56 -37.37 48.42 -34.50
CA ASP A 56 -36.30 48.78 -33.56
C ASP A 56 -36.35 47.89 -32.32
N VAL A 57 -37.55 47.56 -31.84
CA VAL A 57 -37.74 46.68 -30.68
C VAL A 57 -37.30 45.25 -31.01
N ASP A 58 -37.68 44.72 -32.16
CA ASP A 58 -37.25 43.40 -32.63
C ASP A 58 -35.74 43.31 -32.80
N GLU A 59 -35.10 44.37 -33.32
CA GLU A 59 -33.65 44.41 -33.44
C GLU A 59 -32.97 44.44 -32.06
N ILE A 60 -33.51 45.21 -31.11
CA ILE A 60 -33.01 45.26 -29.72
C ILE A 60 -33.19 43.92 -29.01
N VAL A 61 -34.36 43.27 -29.16
CA VAL A 61 -34.66 41.96 -28.57
C VAL A 61 -33.76 40.89 -29.19
N SER A 62 -33.60 40.88 -30.51
CA SER A 62 -32.72 39.94 -31.21
C SER A 62 -31.26 40.09 -30.78
N LYS A 63 -30.76 41.34 -30.71
CA LYS A 63 -29.40 41.61 -30.20
C LYS A 63 -29.25 41.19 -28.74
N ARG A 64 -30.29 41.35 -27.92
CA ARG A 64 -30.28 40.95 -26.51
C ARG A 64 -30.33 39.42 -26.36
N LEU A 65 -31.14 38.73 -27.15
CA LEU A 65 -31.24 37.28 -27.18
C LEU A 65 -29.91 36.67 -27.62
N ALA A 66 -29.33 37.13 -28.73
CA ALA A 66 -28.04 36.66 -29.21
C ALA A 66 -26.92 36.86 -28.17
N LYS A 67 -26.91 38.00 -27.46
CA LYS A 67 -25.98 38.24 -26.36
C LYS A 67 -26.24 37.30 -25.18
N TRP A 68 -27.50 37.02 -24.85
CA TRP A 68 -27.86 36.14 -23.76
C TRP A 68 -27.51 34.68 -24.07
N GLU A 69 -27.83 34.19 -25.27
CA GLU A 69 -27.46 32.85 -25.74
C GLU A 69 -25.95 32.66 -25.73
N LYS A 70 -25.19 33.64 -26.24
CA LYS A 70 -23.73 33.59 -26.20
C LYS A 70 -23.18 33.54 -24.76
N GLN A 71 -23.78 34.28 -23.84
CA GLN A 71 -23.39 34.24 -22.43
C GLN A 71 -23.76 32.91 -21.76
N GLN A 72 -24.91 32.33 -22.09
CA GLN A 72 -25.31 31.02 -21.57
C GLN A 72 -24.40 29.93 -22.12
N ALA A 73 -24.13 29.93 -23.43
CA ALA A 73 -23.21 28.99 -24.06
C ALA A 73 -21.82 29.05 -23.42
N ALA A 74 -21.27 30.26 -23.20
CA ALA A 74 -19.97 30.43 -22.54
C ALA A 74 -19.97 29.92 -21.10
N LYS A 75 -21.03 30.17 -20.33
CA LYS A 75 -21.16 29.67 -18.95
C LYS A 75 -21.25 28.14 -18.89
N VAL A 76 -22.00 27.54 -19.81
CA VAL A 76 -22.14 26.08 -19.90
C VAL A 76 -20.81 25.45 -20.32
N GLU A 77 -20.12 26.03 -21.30
CA GLU A 77 -18.81 25.54 -21.75
C GLU A 77 -17.76 25.62 -20.64
N GLU A 78 -17.68 26.75 -19.93
CA GLU A 78 -16.73 26.92 -18.83
C GLU A 78 -17.02 25.95 -17.67
N ALA A 79 -18.28 25.79 -17.30
CA ALA A 79 -18.69 24.83 -16.27
C ALA A 79 -18.39 23.38 -16.69
N ALA A 80 -18.66 23.02 -17.96
CA ALA A 80 -18.35 21.70 -18.50
C ALA A 80 -16.85 21.43 -18.53
N LYS A 81 -16.03 22.42 -18.94
CA LYS A 81 -14.58 22.31 -18.94
C LYS A 81 -14.01 22.16 -17.52
N LEU A 82 -14.55 22.90 -16.55
CA LEU A 82 -14.14 22.80 -15.15
C LEU A 82 -14.51 21.43 -14.56
N ALA A 83 -15.73 20.94 -14.86
CA ALA A 83 -16.17 19.62 -14.44
C ALA A 83 -15.33 18.51 -15.08
N GLU A 84 -15.03 18.61 -16.38
CA GLU A 84 -14.17 17.67 -17.11
C GLU A 84 -12.75 17.67 -16.54
N MET A 85 -12.16 18.84 -16.29
CA MET A 85 -10.83 18.92 -15.69
C MET A 85 -10.80 18.26 -14.30
N ASN A 86 -11.84 18.47 -13.50
CA ASN A 86 -11.96 17.81 -12.20
C ASN A 86 -12.12 16.27 -12.33
N ALA A 87 -12.92 15.82 -13.29
CA ALA A 87 -13.11 14.40 -13.57
C ALA A 87 -11.81 13.74 -14.08
N GLN A 88 -11.08 14.39 -14.98
CA GLN A 88 -9.80 13.92 -15.50
C GLN A 88 -8.74 13.84 -14.40
N GLN A 89 -8.57 14.89 -13.60
CA GLN A 89 -7.62 14.88 -12.47
C GLN A 89 -7.93 13.76 -11.47
N LYS A 90 -9.21 13.53 -11.18
CA LYS A 90 -9.64 12.43 -10.31
C LYS A 90 -9.33 11.07 -10.93
N ALA A 91 -9.64 10.90 -12.22
CA ALA A 91 -9.35 9.66 -12.94
C ALA A 91 -7.84 9.36 -13.04
N GLU A 92 -7.01 10.38 -13.27
CA GLU A 92 -5.55 10.27 -13.27
C GLU A 92 -5.02 9.86 -11.89
N TYR A 93 -5.50 10.50 -10.82
CA TYR A 93 -5.11 10.14 -9.46
C TYR A 93 -5.49 8.69 -9.11
N GLU A 94 -6.69 8.27 -9.47
CA GLU A 94 -7.15 6.90 -9.26
C GLU A 94 -6.33 5.90 -10.08
N ARG A 95 -6.03 6.23 -11.34
CA ARG A 95 -5.15 5.44 -12.21
C ARG A 95 -3.75 5.29 -11.62
N ASP A 96 -3.14 6.39 -11.18
CA ASP A 96 -1.80 6.39 -10.58
C ASP A 96 -1.77 5.59 -9.28
N LYS A 97 -2.81 5.70 -8.46
CA LYS A 97 -2.94 4.91 -7.24
C LYS A 97 -3.02 3.42 -7.55
N VAL A 98 -3.90 3.02 -8.47
CA VAL A 98 -4.04 1.61 -8.88
C VAL A 98 -2.76 1.10 -9.53
N GLN A 99 -2.08 1.92 -10.33
CA GLN A 99 -0.81 1.56 -10.96
C GLN A 99 0.28 1.30 -9.91
N LYS A 100 0.41 2.18 -8.91
CA LYS A 100 1.35 2.00 -7.79
C LYS A 100 1.05 0.74 -6.99
N GLU A 101 -0.22 0.50 -6.67
CA GLU A 101 -0.62 -0.72 -5.97
C GLU A 101 -0.28 -1.96 -6.81
N LEU A 102 -0.54 -1.93 -8.12
CA LEU A 102 -0.20 -3.02 -9.02
C LEU A 102 1.32 -3.27 -9.10
N ASP A 103 2.12 -2.22 -9.16
CA ASP A 103 3.58 -2.33 -9.21
C ASP A 103 4.15 -2.83 -7.88
N GLU A 104 3.58 -2.42 -6.75
CA GLU A 104 3.90 -2.96 -5.42
C GLU A 104 3.56 -4.46 -5.33
N TYR A 105 2.38 -4.86 -5.81
CA TYR A 105 1.98 -6.26 -5.85
C TYR A 105 2.91 -7.09 -6.73
N LYS A 106 3.25 -6.60 -7.93
CA LYS A 106 4.21 -7.27 -8.83
C LYS A 106 5.59 -7.38 -8.19
N ARG A 107 6.06 -6.31 -7.54
CA ARG A 107 7.35 -6.31 -6.82
C ARG A 107 7.34 -7.38 -5.74
N ARG A 108 6.27 -7.44 -4.93
CA ARG A 108 6.13 -8.44 -3.86
C ARG A 108 6.09 -9.86 -4.42
N ASP A 109 5.39 -10.08 -5.52
CA ASP A 109 5.32 -11.38 -6.18
C ASP A 109 6.69 -11.84 -6.67
N THR A 110 7.43 -10.96 -7.37
CA THR A 110 8.80 -11.23 -7.81
C THR A 110 9.73 -11.53 -6.64
N VAL A 111 9.68 -10.75 -5.55
CA VAL A 111 10.47 -11.01 -4.35
C VAL A 111 10.10 -12.36 -3.73
N ASN A 112 8.82 -12.69 -3.61
CA ASN A 112 8.39 -13.97 -3.08
C ASN A 112 8.85 -15.16 -3.95
N ALA A 113 8.79 -15.02 -5.27
CA ALA A 113 9.30 -16.03 -6.19
C ALA A 113 10.81 -16.23 -6.03
N MET A 114 11.58 -15.14 -5.91
CA MET A 114 13.01 -15.19 -5.63
C MET A 114 13.31 -15.85 -4.27
N VAL A 115 12.59 -15.47 -3.21
CA VAL A 115 12.71 -16.09 -1.87
C VAL A 115 12.45 -17.59 -1.93
N ALA A 116 11.39 -18.01 -2.63
CA ALA A 116 11.03 -19.42 -2.76
C ALA A 116 12.12 -20.22 -3.48
N GLU A 117 12.66 -19.67 -4.57
CA GLU A 117 13.76 -20.29 -5.33
C GLU A 117 15.06 -20.33 -4.52
N SER A 118 15.41 -19.26 -3.81
CA SER A 118 16.55 -19.23 -2.89
C SER A 118 16.42 -20.27 -1.78
N ARG A 119 15.23 -20.43 -1.20
CA ARG A 119 14.95 -21.47 -0.20
C ARG A 119 15.17 -22.86 -0.80
N ARG A 120 14.69 -23.09 -2.02
CA ARG A 120 14.87 -24.35 -2.74
C ARG A 120 16.35 -24.67 -2.92
N GLN A 121 17.14 -23.70 -3.41
CA GLN A 121 18.58 -23.84 -3.63
C GLN A 121 19.36 -24.14 -2.35
N LEU A 122 19.06 -23.44 -1.25
CA LEU A 122 19.69 -23.72 0.06
C LEU A 122 19.29 -25.10 0.60
N SER A 123 18.03 -25.49 0.41
CA SER A 123 17.54 -26.81 0.85
C SER A 123 18.21 -27.95 0.08
N GLU A 124 18.49 -27.78 -1.22
CA GLU A 124 19.25 -28.75 -2.02
C GLU A 124 20.67 -28.95 -1.48
N GLN A 125 21.25 -27.93 -0.86
CA GLN A 125 22.55 -27.99 -0.20
C GLN A 125 22.46 -28.41 1.27
N GLY A 126 21.27 -28.80 1.75
CA GLY A 126 21.03 -29.25 3.12
C GLY A 126 21.01 -28.12 4.16
N ILE A 127 20.89 -26.87 3.72
CA ILE A 127 20.88 -25.69 4.59
C ILE A 127 19.44 -25.20 4.76
N ALA A 128 18.90 -25.34 5.97
CA ALA A 128 17.61 -24.77 6.34
C ALA A 128 17.81 -23.40 7.00
N VAL A 129 17.16 -22.38 6.44
CA VAL A 129 17.29 -20.97 6.87
C VAL A 129 15.91 -20.37 7.09
N SER A 130 15.78 -19.49 8.09
CA SER A 130 14.53 -18.77 8.36
C SER A 130 14.22 -17.71 7.30
N ASP A 131 12.95 -17.36 7.18
CA ASP A 131 12.44 -16.40 6.20
C ASP A 131 13.05 -15.00 6.37
N ASP A 132 13.35 -14.60 7.60
CA ASP A 132 13.99 -13.31 7.90
C ASP A 132 15.39 -13.19 7.29
N ILE A 133 16.16 -14.28 7.31
CA ILE A 133 17.52 -14.30 6.74
C ILE A 133 17.43 -14.39 5.21
N LEU A 134 16.50 -15.21 4.69
CA LEU A 134 16.23 -15.31 3.25
C LEU A 134 15.82 -13.95 2.66
N ALA A 135 14.93 -13.21 3.32
CA ALA A 135 14.49 -11.89 2.90
C ALA A 135 15.65 -10.86 2.84
N ARG A 136 16.72 -11.09 3.60
CA ARG A 136 17.94 -10.27 3.56
C ARG A 136 18.92 -10.68 2.45
N LEU A 137 18.76 -11.89 1.93
CA LEU A 137 19.61 -12.48 0.90
C LEU A 137 19.10 -12.22 -0.52
N VAL A 138 17.80 -11.95 -0.65
CA VAL A 138 17.17 -11.57 -1.91
C VAL A 138 17.52 -10.12 -2.26
N GLY A 139 18.19 -9.94 -3.40
CA GLY A 139 18.61 -8.65 -3.95
C GLY A 139 17.56 -8.01 -4.84
N GLU A 140 17.95 -6.95 -5.57
CA GLU A 140 17.04 -6.27 -6.51
C GLU A 140 16.78 -7.11 -7.76
N THR A 141 17.73 -7.97 -8.10
CA THR A 141 17.70 -8.85 -9.27
C THR A 141 17.83 -10.32 -8.90
N ALA A 142 17.44 -11.20 -9.83
CA ALA A 142 17.57 -12.64 -9.65
C ALA A 142 19.04 -13.08 -9.59
N GLU A 143 19.90 -12.41 -10.37
CA GLU A 143 21.34 -12.66 -10.44
C GLU A 143 22.03 -12.30 -9.13
N GLU A 144 21.72 -11.14 -8.55
CA GLU A 144 22.23 -10.73 -7.24
C GLU A 144 21.76 -11.67 -6.13
N THR A 145 20.48 -12.07 -6.18
CA THR A 145 19.90 -13.02 -5.23
C THR A 145 20.64 -14.36 -5.28
N LYS A 146 20.86 -14.89 -6.48
CA LYS A 146 21.60 -16.14 -6.68
C LYS A 146 23.03 -16.04 -6.17
N ALA A 147 23.75 -14.98 -6.53
CA ALA A 147 25.12 -14.76 -6.07
C ALA A 147 25.20 -14.68 -4.54
N SER A 148 24.23 -14.03 -3.91
CA SER A 148 24.14 -13.92 -2.45
C SER A 148 23.88 -15.28 -1.80
N VAL A 149 22.96 -16.08 -2.35
CA VAL A 149 22.67 -17.46 -1.91
C VAL A 149 23.90 -18.36 -2.01
N ASP A 150 24.58 -18.35 -3.16
CA ASP A 150 25.76 -19.17 -3.41
C ASP A 150 26.92 -18.79 -2.46
N ALA A 151 27.14 -17.48 -2.26
CA ALA A 151 28.15 -16.98 -1.33
C ALA A 151 27.83 -17.36 0.13
N PHE A 152 26.58 -17.20 0.54
CA PHE A 152 26.13 -17.57 1.89
C PHE A 152 26.32 -19.06 2.15
N SER A 153 25.88 -19.92 1.22
CA SER A 153 26.02 -21.37 1.37
C SER A 153 27.48 -21.82 1.49
N THR A 154 28.35 -21.27 0.66
CA THR A 154 29.79 -21.57 0.69
C THR A 154 30.39 -21.17 2.04
N ALA A 155 30.09 -19.97 2.51
CA ALA A 155 30.59 -19.47 3.80
C ALA A 155 30.03 -20.27 4.98
N PHE A 156 28.75 -20.62 4.95
CA PHE A 156 28.09 -21.42 5.98
C PHE A 156 28.70 -22.81 6.09
N THR A 157 28.84 -23.50 4.96
CA THR A 157 29.44 -24.85 4.91
C THR A 157 30.87 -24.83 5.42
N ALA A 158 31.69 -23.85 5.00
CA ALA A 158 33.06 -23.70 5.48
C ALA A 158 33.12 -23.44 7.00
N ALA A 159 32.23 -22.59 7.53
CA ALA A 159 32.17 -22.29 8.97
C ALA A 159 31.72 -23.51 9.79
N VAL A 160 30.74 -24.27 9.30
CA VAL A 160 30.28 -25.51 9.94
C VAL A 160 31.39 -26.56 9.92
N GLU A 161 32.08 -26.74 8.79
CA GLU A 161 33.22 -27.65 8.71
C GLU A 161 34.34 -27.28 9.69
N ASP A 162 34.69 -26.00 9.78
CA ASP A 162 35.72 -25.52 10.71
C ASP A 162 35.29 -25.73 12.18
N ALA A 163 34.02 -25.46 12.50
CA ALA A 163 33.46 -25.73 13.82
C ALA A 163 33.48 -27.23 14.15
N VAL A 164 33.09 -28.10 13.20
CA VAL A 164 33.13 -29.56 13.36
C VAL A 164 34.57 -30.05 13.50
N LYS A 165 35.52 -29.53 12.71
CA LYS A 165 36.96 -29.84 12.83
C LYS A 165 37.50 -29.45 14.20
N LYS A 166 37.15 -28.26 14.71
CA LYS A 166 37.53 -27.82 16.07
C LYS A 166 36.89 -28.69 17.16
N GLN A 167 35.64 -29.11 16.96
CA GLN A 167 34.96 -29.98 17.91
C GLN A 167 35.53 -31.41 17.92
N LEU A 168 35.87 -31.95 16.73
CA LEU A 168 36.52 -33.26 16.57
C LEU A 168 37.97 -33.27 17.03
N ALA A 169 38.70 -32.16 16.88
CA ALA A 169 40.03 -31.99 17.47
C ALA A 169 39.98 -32.17 19.00
N GLY A 170 38.79 -31.97 19.60
CA GLY A 170 38.54 -32.16 21.01
C GLY A 170 39.27 -31.13 21.88
N LYS A 171 38.89 -31.05 23.15
CA LYS A 171 39.84 -30.54 24.14
C LYS A 171 40.93 -31.60 24.25
N ALA A 172 42.15 -31.26 23.87
CA ALA A 172 43.30 -32.09 24.21
C ALA A 172 43.17 -32.48 25.70
N PRO A 173 43.28 -33.79 26.05
CA PRO A 173 43.35 -34.17 27.45
C PRO A 173 44.44 -33.31 28.08
N ALA A 174 44.17 -32.71 29.24
CA ALA A 174 45.11 -31.82 29.90
C ALA A 174 46.48 -32.49 29.88
N ALA A 175 47.39 -31.95 29.06
CA ALA A 175 48.71 -32.50 28.89
C ALA A 175 49.35 -32.48 30.28
N GLY A 176 49.43 -33.67 30.88
CA GLY A 176 49.91 -33.86 32.23
C GLY A 176 48.96 -33.37 33.33
N VAL A 177 48.00 -34.20 33.73
CA VAL A 177 48.21 -34.73 35.09
C VAL A 177 49.32 -35.73 34.93
N ALA A 178 50.57 -35.22 34.92
CA ALA A 178 51.66 -36.06 35.33
C ALA A 178 51.24 -36.46 36.74
N THR A 179 50.71 -37.68 36.90
CA THR A 179 50.90 -38.38 38.16
C THR A 179 52.38 -38.21 38.41
N LYS A 180 52.71 -37.32 39.34
CA LYS A 180 54.07 -36.93 39.67
C LYS A 180 54.71 -38.21 40.21
N THR A 181 55.21 -39.05 39.31
CA THR A 181 55.97 -40.24 39.65
C THR A 181 57.22 -39.68 40.30
N MET A 182 57.24 -39.72 41.63
CA MET A 182 58.36 -39.21 42.40
C MET A 182 59.63 -39.91 41.91
N THR A 183 60.70 -39.17 41.63
CA THR A 183 61.95 -39.81 41.24
C THR A 183 62.57 -40.53 42.43
N LYS A 184 63.52 -41.43 42.17
CA LYS A 184 64.23 -42.17 43.24
C LYS A 184 64.86 -41.22 44.25
N GLU A 185 65.39 -40.10 43.78
CA GLU A 185 66.04 -39.06 44.57
C GLU A 185 65.02 -38.30 45.42
N GLU A 186 63.86 -37.94 44.83
CA GLU A 186 62.77 -37.28 45.56
C GLU A 186 62.23 -38.18 46.68
N ILE A 187 62.12 -39.49 46.44
CA ILE A 187 61.70 -40.46 47.45
C ILE A 187 62.75 -40.60 48.56
N LEU A 188 64.04 -40.69 48.22
CA LEU A 188 65.11 -40.79 49.22
C LEU A 188 65.29 -39.51 50.04
N ALA A 189 64.98 -38.35 49.45
CA ALA A 189 65.02 -37.04 50.12
C ALA A 189 63.87 -36.83 51.13
N ILE A 190 62.86 -37.72 51.17
CA ILE A 190 61.82 -37.68 52.21
C ILE A 190 62.49 -37.93 53.58
N LYS A 191 62.41 -36.92 54.46
CA LYS A 191 63.04 -36.94 55.78
C LYS A 191 62.40 -37.95 56.74
N ASP A 192 61.10 -38.18 56.62
CA ASP A 192 60.38 -39.14 57.45
C ASP A 192 60.63 -40.58 56.94
N PRO A 193 61.22 -41.46 57.78
CA PRO A 193 61.53 -42.82 57.38
C PRO A 193 60.30 -43.66 57.01
N ILE A 194 59.14 -43.45 57.66
CA ILE A 194 57.94 -44.24 57.40
C ILE A 194 57.30 -43.80 56.09
N ALA A 195 57.17 -42.49 55.89
CA ALA A 195 56.68 -41.93 54.62
C ALA A 195 57.59 -42.29 53.45
N ARG A 196 58.92 -42.30 53.66
CA ARG A 196 59.89 -42.75 52.64
C ARG A 196 59.72 -44.22 52.29
N GLN A 197 59.59 -45.12 53.27
CA GLN A 197 59.39 -46.54 53.00
C GLN A 197 58.05 -46.83 52.32
N ALA A 198 56.99 -46.11 52.67
CA ALA A 198 55.71 -46.18 51.97
C ALA A 198 55.87 -45.73 50.50
N ALA A 199 56.53 -44.60 50.26
CA ALA A 199 56.80 -44.12 48.91
C ALA A 199 57.69 -45.05 48.08
N ILE A 200 58.67 -45.72 48.71
CA ILE A 200 59.48 -46.78 48.06
C ILE A 200 58.62 -47.98 47.68
N ARG A 201 57.71 -48.42 48.57
CA ARG A 201 56.80 -49.55 48.30
C ARG A 201 55.87 -49.24 47.14
N ASP A 202 55.29 -48.05 47.14
CA ASP A 202 54.34 -47.62 46.13
C ASP A 202 55.02 -47.35 44.77
N ASN A 203 56.34 -47.09 44.77
CA ASN A 203 57.16 -46.87 43.58
C ASN A 203 58.32 -47.89 43.49
N ILE A 204 58.07 -49.15 43.85
CA ILE A 204 59.12 -50.19 43.96
C ILE A 204 59.92 -50.39 42.67
N GLY A 205 59.32 -50.13 41.52
CA GLY A 205 59.97 -50.18 40.21
C GLY A 205 61.18 -49.25 40.05
N LEU A 206 61.36 -48.26 40.93
CA LEU A 206 62.52 -47.36 40.96
C LEU A 206 63.67 -47.86 41.86
N PHE A 207 63.45 -48.92 42.64
CA PHE A 207 64.35 -49.42 43.69
C PHE A 207 64.73 -50.90 43.55
N ILE A 208 64.24 -51.59 42.52
CA ILE A 208 64.72 -52.90 42.08
C ILE A 208 66.04 -52.83 41.33
#